data_AF-A0A9C6WZN9-F1
#
_entry.id   AF-A0A9C6WZN9-F1
#
_cell.length_a   1.000
_cell.length_b   1.000
_cell.length_c   1.000
_cell.angle_alpha   90.00
_cell.angle_beta   90.00
_cell.angle_gamma   90.00
#
_symmetry.space_group_name_H-M   'P 1'
#
loop_
_entity.id
_entity.type
_entity.pdbx_description
1 polymer ?
#
loop_
_entity_poly.entity_id
_entity_poly.type
_entity_poly.pdbx_seq_one_letter_code
_entity_poly.pdbx_strand_id
1 'polypeptide(L)'
;MKSMVEFLTKFRRVVEILSSDKSCTINLALLLKSELEDVLKEDENDSIVVGELKRRLLARLDFRYPVDDLLVTSAILDPSCCDLLIVDKYLRERGMTKAEYLAQQVRLHVLESHLPQEAQQHHEETPADDAHPAQPGPSTGRTTKRKSNTAEEVLTLSRKHSKNKDGTRAAAIDREIRQYLDACNPSDVTDNDILAYWRRRINQYPWLTTAVRRFLCVPATSTTAERVFSIAGLTVTAKRSRLHPDRVDIVIFIHENYEVCRNLFASN
;
A
#
# COMPACT_ATOMS: atom_id res chain seq x y z
N MET A 1 2.95 -39.20 -12.16
CA MET A 1 3.33 -37.92 -12.79
C MET A 1 2.12 -37.08 -13.19
N LYS A 2 1.13 -37.62 -13.92
CA LYS A 2 -0.12 -36.88 -14.27
C LYS A 2 -0.86 -36.30 -13.05
N SER A 3 -1.07 -37.10 -12.00
CA SER A 3 -1.71 -36.65 -10.74
C SER A 3 -0.99 -35.49 -10.06
N MET A 4 0.34 -35.45 -10.13
CA MET A 4 1.15 -34.39 -9.54
C MET A 4 1.07 -33.10 -10.37
N VAL A 5 1.07 -33.21 -11.70
CA VAL A 5 0.87 -32.05 -12.57
C VAL A 5 -0.52 -31.45 -12.32
N GLU A 6 -1.55 -32.28 -12.31
CA GLU A 6 -2.92 -31.84 -12.02
C GLU A 6 -3.04 -31.16 -10.65
N PHE A 7 -2.44 -31.73 -9.61
CA PHE A 7 -2.35 -31.09 -8.30
C PHE A 7 -1.65 -29.72 -8.36
N LEU A 8 -0.48 -29.64 -9.01
CA LEU A 8 0.28 -28.39 -9.09
C LEU A 8 -0.45 -27.30 -9.89
N THR A 9 -1.32 -27.66 -10.83
CA THR A 9 -2.13 -26.66 -11.55
C THR A 9 -3.11 -25.91 -10.65
N LYS A 10 -3.49 -26.47 -9.48
CA LYS A 10 -4.36 -25.78 -8.51
C LYS A 10 -3.71 -24.52 -7.93
N PHE A 11 -2.37 -24.45 -7.87
CA PHE A 11 -1.62 -23.29 -7.39
C PHE A 11 -1.50 -22.18 -8.44
N ARG A 12 -1.71 -22.50 -9.72
CA ARG A 12 -1.46 -21.59 -10.83
C ARG A 12 -2.25 -20.29 -10.68
N ARG A 13 -3.54 -20.39 -10.35
CA ARG A 13 -4.42 -19.23 -10.19
C ARG A 13 -3.95 -18.30 -9.06
N VAL A 14 -3.54 -18.86 -7.92
CA VAL A 14 -3.02 -18.09 -6.78
C VAL A 14 -1.77 -17.31 -7.19
N VAL A 15 -0.83 -18.00 -7.85
CA VAL A 15 0.43 -17.38 -8.30
C VAL A 15 0.18 -16.29 -9.35
N GLU A 16 -0.73 -16.53 -10.31
CA GLU A 16 -1.09 -15.56 -11.33
C GLU A 16 -1.71 -14.29 -10.72
N ILE A 17 -2.62 -14.43 -9.76
CA ILE A 17 -3.24 -13.28 -9.08
C ILE A 17 -2.19 -12.50 -8.28
N LEU A 18 -1.39 -13.17 -7.45
CA LEU A 18 -0.39 -12.50 -6.60
C LEU A 18 0.74 -11.85 -7.40
N SER A 19 1.04 -12.37 -8.59
CA SER A 19 2.08 -11.85 -9.50
C SER A 19 1.59 -10.76 -10.46
N SER A 20 0.32 -10.35 -10.35
CA SER A 20 -0.22 -9.22 -11.10
C SER A 20 0.44 -7.91 -10.68
N ASP A 21 0.73 -7.06 -11.65
CA ASP A 21 1.28 -5.70 -11.48
C ASP A 21 0.28 -4.60 -11.89
N LYS A 22 -0.92 -4.98 -12.33
CA LYS A 22 -1.96 -4.04 -12.80
C LYS A 22 -3.05 -3.77 -11.77
N SER A 23 -3.03 -4.50 -10.66
CA SER A 23 -4.03 -4.44 -9.59
C SER A 23 -3.35 -4.58 -8.23
N CYS A 24 -4.01 -4.12 -7.17
CA CYS A 24 -3.56 -4.42 -5.81
C CYS A 24 -3.61 -5.92 -5.56
N THR A 25 -2.54 -6.47 -4.98
CA THR A 25 -2.41 -7.92 -4.72
C THR A 25 -2.25 -8.24 -3.25
N ILE A 26 -1.67 -7.35 -2.44
CA ILE A 26 -1.40 -7.59 -1.02
C ILE A 26 -2.67 -7.78 -0.18
N ASN A 27 -3.76 -7.10 -0.53
CA ASN A 27 -5.09 -7.29 0.07
C ASN A 27 -5.62 -8.72 -0.09
N LEU A 28 -5.26 -9.40 -1.19
CA LEU A 28 -5.74 -10.75 -1.51
C LEU A 28 -4.85 -11.84 -0.90
N ALA A 29 -3.69 -11.50 -0.36
CA ALA A 29 -2.71 -12.48 0.10
C ALA A 29 -3.26 -13.42 1.19
N LEU A 30 -4.04 -12.90 2.14
CA LEU A 30 -4.66 -13.73 3.18
C LEU A 30 -5.79 -14.60 2.64
N LEU A 31 -6.62 -14.07 1.73
CA LEU A 31 -7.66 -14.86 1.05
C LEU A 31 -7.04 -16.04 0.31
N LEU A 32 -5.98 -15.78 -0.46
CA LEU A 32 -5.30 -16.81 -1.23
C LEU A 32 -4.48 -17.76 -0.34
N LYS A 33 -3.98 -17.31 0.82
CA LYS A 33 -3.41 -18.21 1.82
C LYS A 33 -4.46 -19.19 2.35
N SER A 34 -5.68 -18.74 2.64
CA SER A 34 -6.78 -19.63 3.03
C SER A 34 -7.16 -20.61 1.93
N GLU A 35 -7.20 -20.16 0.66
CA GLU A 35 -7.41 -21.05 -0.49
C GLU A 35 -6.29 -22.11 -0.59
N LEU A 36 -5.03 -21.73 -0.36
CA LEU A 36 -3.91 -22.68 -0.35
C LEU A 36 -4.05 -23.70 0.79
N GLU A 37 -4.49 -23.28 1.98
CA GLU A 37 -4.78 -24.20 3.08
C GLU A 37 -5.85 -25.22 2.68
N ASP A 38 -6.92 -24.77 2.02
CA ASP A 38 -7.99 -25.64 1.55
C ASP A 38 -7.51 -26.63 0.47
N VAL A 39 -6.72 -26.17 -0.50
CA VAL A 39 -6.10 -27.03 -1.53
C VAL A 39 -5.17 -28.09 -0.91
N LEU A 40 -4.54 -27.77 0.21
CA LEU A 40 -3.56 -28.61 0.90
C LEU A 40 -4.18 -29.58 1.94
N LYS A 41 -5.49 -29.51 2.20
CA LYS A 41 -6.17 -30.49 3.07
C LYS A 41 -6.10 -31.90 2.48
N GLU A 42 -6.02 -32.90 3.36
CA GLU A 42 -6.02 -34.31 2.99
C GLU A 42 -7.32 -34.67 2.26
N ASP A 43 -7.20 -35.37 1.12
CA ASP A 43 -8.32 -35.87 0.31
C ASP A 43 -8.12 -37.38 0.11
N GLU A 44 -9.16 -38.17 0.36
CA GLU A 44 -9.11 -39.63 0.23
C GLU A 44 -8.82 -40.09 -1.22
N ASN A 45 -9.10 -39.23 -2.19
CA ASN A 45 -8.81 -39.49 -3.61
C ASN A 45 -7.36 -39.17 -4.00
N ASP A 46 -6.56 -38.61 -3.09
CA ASP A 46 -5.17 -38.29 -3.39
C ASP A 46 -4.33 -39.58 -3.53
N SER A 47 -3.47 -39.60 -4.56
CA SER A 47 -2.39 -40.58 -4.59
C SER A 47 -1.46 -40.41 -3.38
N ILE A 48 -0.84 -41.50 -2.91
CA ILE A 48 0.09 -41.50 -1.76
C ILE A 48 1.13 -40.37 -1.84
N VAL A 49 1.66 -40.11 -3.05
CA VAL A 49 2.66 -39.06 -3.29
C VAL A 49 2.07 -37.65 -3.10
N VAL A 50 0.84 -37.41 -3.59
CA VAL A 50 0.17 -36.11 -3.47
C VAL A 50 -0.22 -35.84 -2.02
N GLY A 51 -0.76 -36.85 -1.30
CA GLY A 51 -1.09 -36.72 0.12
C GLY A 51 0.14 -36.37 0.97
N GLU A 52 1.28 -37.05 0.74
CA GLU A 52 2.53 -36.72 1.44
C GLU A 52 3.05 -35.33 1.08
N LEU A 53 2.96 -34.92 -0.19
CA LEU A 53 3.35 -33.58 -0.62
C LEU A 53 2.48 -32.50 0.05
N LYS A 54 1.15 -32.68 0.04
CA LYS A 54 0.20 -31.78 0.70
C LYS A 54 0.54 -31.59 2.17
N ARG A 55 0.75 -32.69 2.90
CA ARG A 55 1.12 -32.66 4.33
C ARG A 55 2.39 -31.87 4.58
N ARG A 56 3.44 -32.07 3.77
CA ARG A 56 4.71 -31.35 3.90
C ARG A 56 4.59 -29.86 3.58
N LEU A 57 3.82 -29.51 2.55
CA LEU A 57 3.58 -28.12 2.17
C LEU A 57 2.76 -27.41 3.25
N LEU A 58 1.69 -28.03 3.73
CA LEU A 58 0.83 -27.48 4.79
C LEU A 58 1.63 -27.23 6.08
N ALA A 59 2.45 -28.20 6.50
CA ALA A 59 3.31 -28.08 7.68
C ALA A 59 4.37 -26.96 7.58
N ARG A 60 4.64 -26.45 6.39
CA ARG A 60 5.61 -25.35 6.15
C ARG A 60 4.94 -24.05 5.73
N LEU A 61 3.61 -24.03 5.54
CA LEU A 61 2.90 -22.89 4.97
C LEU A 61 3.02 -21.66 5.86
N ASP A 62 2.72 -21.79 7.16
CA ASP A 62 2.80 -20.68 8.13
C ASP A 62 4.23 -20.17 8.33
N PHE A 63 5.21 -21.05 8.21
CA PHE A 63 6.63 -20.66 8.27
C PHE A 63 7.05 -19.85 7.03
N ARG A 64 6.53 -20.21 5.84
CA ARG A 64 6.89 -19.56 4.58
C ARG A 64 6.10 -18.28 4.32
N TYR A 65 4.86 -18.23 4.78
CA TYR A 65 3.94 -17.12 4.60
C TYR A 65 3.34 -16.75 5.96
N PRO A 66 4.16 -16.18 6.87
CA PRO A 66 3.67 -15.74 8.16
C PRO A 66 2.61 -14.66 7.99
N VAL A 67 1.58 -14.70 8.84
CA VAL A 67 0.59 -13.62 8.91
C VAL A 67 1.21 -12.48 9.70
N ASP A 68 1.27 -11.30 9.09
CA ASP A 68 1.84 -10.09 9.69
C ASP A 68 0.86 -8.91 9.64
N ASP A 69 1.30 -7.77 10.20
CA ASP A 69 0.47 -6.58 10.29
C ASP A 69 0.16 -5.94 8.94
N LEU A 70 1.06 -6.06 7.95
CA LEU A 70 0.83 -5.54 6.60
C LEU A 70 -0.29 -6.33 5.91
N LEU A 71 -0.22 -7.67 5.98
CA LEU A 71 -1.22 -8.56 5.39
C LEU A 71 -2.60 -8.36 6.02
N VAL A 72 -2.64 -8.32 7.35
CA VAL A 72 -3.91 -8.17 8.09
C VAL A 72 -4.52 -6.79 7.86
N THR A 73 -3.71 -5.72 7.92
CA THR A 73 -4.19 -4.37 7.65
C THR A 73 -4.71 -4.23 6.22
N SER A 74 -3.99 -4.77 5.25
CA SER A 74 -4.39 -4.73 3.84
C SER A 74 -5.69 -5.49 3.58
N ALA A 75 -5.88 -6.65 4.23
CA ALA A 75 -7.12 -7.43 4.13
C ALA A 75 -8.31 -6.70 4.78
N ILE A 76 -8.14 -6.07 5.94
CA ILE A 76 -9.20 -5.29 6.60
C ILE A 76 -9.63 -4.09 5.74
N LEU A 77 -8.68 -3.46 5.03
CA LEU A 77 -8.92 -2.33 4.12
C LEU A 77 -9.56 -2.75 2.78
N ASP A 78 -9.82 -4.02 2.57
CA ASP A 78 -10.56 -4.53 1.42
C ASP A 78 -11.91 -5.10 1.88
N PRO A 79 -13.04 -4.51 1.47
CA PRO A 79 -14.34 -5.02 1.88
C PRO A 79 -14.63 -6.47 1.51
N SER A 80 -13.98 -6.99 0.47
CA SER A 80 -14.10 -8.39 0.07
C SER A 80 -13.28 -9.34 0.94
N CYS A 81 -12.30 -8.82 1.69
CA CYS A 81 -11.39 -9.60 2.54
C CYS A 81 -11.50 -9.25 4.04
N CYS A 82 -12.34 -8.26 4.41
CA CYS A 82 -12.43 -7.74 5.79
C CYS A 82 -12.94 -8.78 6.81
N ASP A 83 -13.58 -9.85 6.35
CA ASP A 83 -14.25 -10.88 7.18
C ASP A 83 -13.65 -12.28 7.08
N LEU A 84 -12.36 -12.39 6.75
CA LEU A 84 -11.67 -13.68 6.71
C LEU A 84 -11.40 -14.22 8.12
N LEU A 85 -11.63 -15.53 8.34
CA LEU A 85 -11.37 -16.20 9.62
C LEU A 85 -9.93 -16.07 10.11
N ILE A 86 -8.96 -16.01 9.18
CA ILE A 86 -7.55 -15.84 9.50
C ILE A 86 -7.26 -14.46 10.13
N VAL A 87 -8.00 -13.42 9.73
CA VAL A 87 -7.94 -12.09 10.34
C VAL A 87 -8.49 -12.16 11.76
N ASP A 88 -9.66 -12.77 11.95
CA ASP A 88 -10.26 -12.89 13.29
C ASP A 88 -9.39 -13.69 14.27
N LYS A 89 -8.73 -14.76 13.79
CA LYS A 89 -7.77 -15.55 14.58
C LYS A 89 -6.60 -14.67 15.02
N TYR A 90 -5.99 -13.94 14.09
CA TYR A 90 -4.85 -13.06 14.37
C TYR A 90 -5.19 -11.98 15.39
N LEU A 91 -6.37 -11.36 15.26
CA LEU A 91 -6.82 -10.32 16.19
C LEU A 91 -7.18 -10.87 17.56
N ARG A 92 -7.77 -12.06 17.64
CA ARG A 92 -8.10 -12.75 18.89
C ARG A 92 -6.85 -13.07 19.71
N GLU A 93 -5.78 -13.54 19.06
CA GLU A 93 -4.49 -13.81 19.71
C GLU A 93 -3.87 -12.54 20.33
N ARG A 94 -4.21 -11.36 19.80
CA ARG A 94 -3.78 -10.05 20.32
C ARG A 94 -4.79 -9.40 21.27
N GLY A 95 -5.96 -9.99 21.47
CA GLY A 95 -7.03 -9.43 22.30
C GLY A 95 -7.60 -8.11 21.77
N MET A 96 -7.64 -7.91 20.45
CA MET A 96 -8.10 -6.68 19.81
C MET A 96 -9.32 -6.91 18.92
N THR A 97 -10.17 -5.90 18.80
CA THR A 97 -11.20 -5.84 17.74
C THR A 97 -10.61 -5.32 16.43
N LYS A 98 -11.28 -5.57 15.29
CA LYS A 98 -10.90 -5.00 13.98
C LYS A 98 -10.78 -3.47 14.04
N ALA A 99 -11.70 -2.81 14.74
CA ALA A 99 -11.72 -1.35 14.88
C ALA A 99 -10.52 -0.82 15.69
N GLU A 100 -10.22 -1.43 16.83
CA GLU A 100 -9.07 -1.03 17.66
C GLU A 100 -7.74 -1.25 16.94
N TYR A 101 -7.60 -2.42 16.30
CA TYR A 101 -6.42 -2.77 15.53
C TYR A 101 -6.20 -1.78 14.37
N LEU A 102 -7.23 -1.55 13.55
CA LEU A 102 -7.12 -0.64 12.42
C LEU A 102 -6.84 0.79 12.89
N ALA A 103 -7.43 1.22 14.00
CA ALA A 103 -7.16 2.55 14.57
C ALA A 103 -5.71 2.69 15.01
N GLN A 104 -5.13 1.65 15.63
CA GLN A 104 -3.71 1.63 15.98
C GLN A 104 -2.82 1.72 14.73
N GLN A 105 -3.09 0.93 13.70
CA GLN A 105 -2.30 0.93 12.46
C GLN A 105 -2.36 2.28 11.73
N VAL A 106 -3.55 2.88 11.63
CA VAL A 106 -3.72 4.21 11.03
C VAL A 106 -2.99 5.27 11.86
N ARG A 107 -3.05 5.22 13.20
CA ARG A 107 -2.34 6.18 14.04
C ARG A 107 -0.83 6.09 13.86
N LEU A 108 -0.27 4.88 13.92
CA LEU A 108 1.17 4.67 13.73
C LEU A 108 1.64 5.16 12.36
N HIS A 109 0.94 4.82 11.28
CA HIS A 109 1.46 5.07 9.93
C HIS A 109 1.01 6.39 9.30
N VAL A 110 -0.13 6.95 9.71
CA VAL A 110 -0.69 8.19 9.15
C VAL A 110 -0.43 9.40 10.05
N LEU A 111 -0.34 9.25 11.38
CA LEU A 111 -0.07 10.40 12.26
C LEU A 111 1.43 10.61 12.53
N GLU A 112 2.24 9.55 12.65
CA GLU A 112 3.69 9.73 12.87
C GLU A 112 4.41 10.24 11.62
N SER A 113 3.87 9.97 10.42
CA SER A 113 4.37 10.53 9.15
C SER A 113 4.17 12.04 9.00
N HIS A 114 3.52 12.70 9.97
CA HIS A 114 3.39 14.17 10.04
C HIS A 114 4.39 14.84 10.98
N LEU A 115 5.37 14.11 11.53
CA LEU A 115 6.56 14.74 12.10
C LEU A 115 7.35 15.42 10.96
N PRO A 116 7.71 16.71 11.08
CA PRO A 116 8.56 17.35 10.08
C PRO A 116 9.84 16.53 9.91
N GLN A 117 10.12 16.06 8.70
CA GLN A 117 11.43 15.59 8.30
C GLN A 117 12.39 16.79 8.24
N GLU A 118 12.70 17.36 9.41
CA GLU A 118 13.81 18.27 9.62
C GLU A 118 14.84 17.53 10.49
N ALA A 119 15.58 16.59 9.90
CA ALA A 119 16.91 16.14 10.38
C ALA A 119 17.48 15.01 9.52
N GLN A 120 17.59 15.20 8.20
CA GLN A 120 18.60 14.50 7.39
C GLN A 120 19.19 15.49 6.38
N GLN A 121 19.83 16.52 6.91
CA GLN A 121 20.93 17.20 6.24
C GLN A 121 22.11 17.09 7.20
N HIS A 122 23.13 16.33 6.84
CA HIS A 122 24.55 16.56 7.17
C HIS A 122 25.38 15.36 6.72
N HIS A 123 26.01 15.51 5.55
CA HIS A 123 27.29 14.97 5.04
C HIS A 123 27.11 14.70 3.54
N GLU A 124 27.96 15.13 2.62
CA GLU A 124 29.09 16.05 2.59
C GLU A 124 29.39 16.16 1.09
N GLU A 125 29.56 17.36 0.55
CA GLU A 125 30.48 17.71 -0.56
C GLU A 125 30.15 19.10 -1.13
N THR A 126 31.03 20.05 -0.83
CA THR A 126 31.39 21.19 -1.69
C THR A 126 32.92 21.29 -1.61
N PRO A 127 33.66 21.70 -2.66
CA PRO A 127 33.60 23.12 -3.07
C PRO A 127 33.90 23.43 -4.55
N ALA A 128 33.30 24.53 -5.04
CA ALA A 128 33.89 25.50 -5.96
C ALA A 128 32.89 26.67 -6.10
N ASP A 129 33.09 27.77 -5.37
CA ASP A 129 33.74 29.01 -5.83
C ASP A 129 32.94 29.75 -6.93
N ASP A 130 32.21 30.81 -6.54
CA ASP A 130 32.38 32.14 -7.15
C ASP A 130 31.60 33.22 -6.38
N ALA A 131 32.25 34.37 -6.23
CA ALA A 131 31.87 35.52 -5.42
C ALA A 131 31.18 36.62 -6.24
N HIS A 132 30.11 37.25 -5.73
CA HIS A 132 30.10 38.69 -5.36
C HIS A 132 28.74 39.18 -4.81
N PRO A 133 28.72 40.28 -4.02
CA PRO A 133 27.61 40.72 -3.19
C PRO A 133 26.85 41.94 -3.75
N ALA A 134 25.60 42.13 -3.35
CA ALA A 134 24.95 43.45 -3.35
C ALA A 134 23.76 43.53 -2.39
N GLN A 135 23.60 44.72 -1.83
CA GLN A 135 22.88 45.10 -0.62
C GLN A 135 21.38 45.46 -0.81
N PRO A 136 20.64 45.76 0.29
CA PRO A 136 19.17 45.80 0.36
C PRO A 136 18.56 47.20 0.13
N GLY A 137 17.27 47.24 -0.21
CA GLY A 137 16.48 48.48 -0.33
C GLY A 137 14.95 48.25 -0.35
N PRO A 138 14.13 49.28 -0.09
CA PRO A 138 13.06 49.20 0.92
C PRO A 138 11.61 49.26 0.42
N SER A 139 10.70 48.84 1.31
CA SER A 139 9.29 49.22 1.52
C SER A 139 8.39 49.65 0.35
N THR A 140 7.21 49.02 0.24
CA THR A 140 5.97 49.81 0.10
C THR A 140 4.76 49.03 0.62
N GLY A 141 4.15 49.57 1.67
CA GLY A 141 2.90 49.07 2.22
C GLY A 141 1.74 49.32 1.28
N ARG A 142 0.80 48.37 1.23
CA ARG A 142 -0.54 48.60 0.70
C ARG A 142 -1.54 47.88 1.59
N THR A 143 -2.10 48.64 2.54
CA THR A 143 -3.20 48.22 3.40
C THR A 143 -4.47 48.05 2.58
N THR A 144 -4.86 46.81 2.29
CA THR A 144 -6.21 46.49 1.84
C THR A 144 -7.08 46.16 3.07
N LYS A 145 -8.08 47.01 3.32
CA LYS A 145 -9.10 46.81 4.36
C LYS A 145 -9.83 45.48 4.10
N ARG A 146 -9.49 44.45 4.85
CA ARG A 146 -10.14 43.14 4.80
C ARG A 146 -11.32 43.17 5.78
N LYS A 147 -12.55 43.06 5.25
CA LYS A 147 -13.76 42.88 6.06
C LYS A 147 -13.61 41.56 6.83
N SER A 148 -13.36 41.64 8.14
CA SER A 148 -13.32 40.46 9.00
C SER A 148 -14.71 39.82 9.01
N ASN A 149 -14.81 38.59 8.53
CA ASN A 149 -16.01 37.79 8.71
C ASN A 149 -15.97 37.22 10.13
N THR A 150 -16.76 37.80 11.03
CA THR A 150 -16.77 37.47 12.47
C THR A 150 -16.95 35.97 12.73
N ALA A 151 -17.62 35.25 11.81
CA ALA A 151 -17.77 33.79 11.87
C ALA A 151 -16.44 33.03 11.68
N GLU A 152 -15.58 33.46 10.75
CA GLU A 152 -14.24 32.89 10.59
C GLU A 152 -13.38 33.19 11.81
N GLU A 153 -13.46 34.43 12.32
CA GLU A 153 -12.69 34.89 13.46
C GLU A 153 -13.05 34.11 14.74
N VAL A 154 -14.34 33.91 15.00
CA VAL A 154 -14.87 33.08 16.10
C VAL A 154 -14.48 31.61 15.95
N LEU A 155 -14.50 31.06 14.72
CA LEU A 155 -14.03 29.69 14.47
C LEU A 155 -12.52 29.54 14.71
N THR A 156 -11.70 30.53 14.34
CA THR A 156 -10.26 30.53 14.66
C THR A 156 -9.96 30.75 16.14
N LEU A 157 -10.74 31.59 16.83
CA LEU A 157 -10.60 31.84 18.26
C LEU A 157 -10.99 30.61 19.08
N SER A 158 -12.06 29.91 18.71
CA SER A 158 -12.43 28.60 19.27
C SER A 158 -11.35 27.54 19.00
N ARG A 159 -10.75 27.54 17.81
CA ARG A 159 -9.62 26.64 17.48
C ARG A 159 -8.33 26.94 18.25
N LYS A 160 -8.11 28.18 18.68
CA LYS A 160 -6.96 28.61 19.49
C LYS A 160 -7.08 28.25 20.97
N HIS A 161 -8.31 28.14 21.50
CA HIS A 161 -8.56 27.86 22.91
C HIS A 161 -8.99 26.41 23.21
N SER A 162 -9.14 25.55 22.19
CA SER A 162 -9.41 24.12 22.39
C SER A 162 -8.12 23.34 22.62
N LYS A 163 -7.86 22.98 23.88
CA LYS A 163 -6.67 22.22 24.36
C LYS A 163 -6.69 20.73 24.00
N ASN A 164 -7.52 20.27 23.06
CA ASN A 164 -7.71 18.83 22.82
C ASN A 164 -7.75 18.45 21.32
N LYS A 165 -6.80 18.96 20.52
CA LYS A 165 -6.72 18.66 19.07
C LYS A 165 -6.38 17.19 18.78
N ASP A 166 -5.56 16.56 19.62
CA ASP A 166 -5.16 15.17 19.42
C ASP A 166 -6.25 14.18 19.87
N GLY A 167 -6.94 14.45 20.99
CA GLY A 167 -8.12 13.70 21.40
C GLY A 167 -9.29 13.80 20.40
N THR A 168 -9.45 14.95 19.74
CA THR A 168 -10.47 15.11 18.68
C THR A 168 -10.10 14.42 17.37
N ARG A 169 -8.82 14.38 16.97
CA ARG A 169 -8.37 13.62 15.79
C ARG A 169 -8.48 12.12 16.01
N ALA A 170 -8.00 11.61 17.15
CA ALA A 170 -8.09 10.20 17.49
C ALA A 170 -9.55 9.70 17.50
N ALA A 171 -10.46 10.47 18.10
CA ALA A 171 -11.89 10.16 18.10
C ALA A 171 -12.55 10.27 16.72
N ALA A 172 -12.06 11.17 15.85
CA ALA A 172 -12.53 11.26 14.47
C ALA A 172 -12.12 10.03 13.64
N ILE A 173 -10.87 9.57 13.79
CA ILE A 173 -10.37 8.34 13.17
C ILE A 173 -11.20 7.13 13.64
N ASP A 174 -11.43 7.00 14.95
CA ASP A 174 -12.20 5.88 15.50
C ASP A 174 -13.63 5.83 14.94
N ARG A 175 -14.27 7.00 14.80
CA ARG A 175 -15.61 7.10 14.22
C ARG A 175 -15.60 6.70 12.74
N GLU A 176 -14.62 7.19 11.98
CA GLU A 176 -14.45 6.87 10.56
C GLU A 176 -14.28 5.35 10.36
N ILE A 177 -13.44 4.73 11.18
CA ILE A 177 -13.17 3.29 11.14
C ILE A 177 -14.41 2.47 11.43
N ARG A 178 -15.16 2.81 12.49
CA ARG A 178 -16.41 2.10 12.81
C ARG A 178 -17.42 2.23 11.66
N GLN A 179 -17.59 3.43 11.12
CA GLN A 179 -18.48 3.65 10.00
C GLN A 179 -18.08 2.85 8.74
N TYR A 180 -16.78 2.69 8.49
CA TYR A 180 -16.29 1.83 7.40
C TYR A 180 -16.58 0.35 7.67
N LEU A 181 -16.25 -0.15 8.87
CA LEU A 181 -16.43 -1.55 9.23
C LEU A 181 -17.92 -1.96 9.26
N ASP A 182 -18.80 -1.09 9.75
CA ASP A 182 -20.26 -1.32 9.77
C ASP A 182 -20.87 -1.31 8.36
N ALA A 183 -20.24 -0.59 7.42
CA ALA A 183 -20.65 -0.51 6.02
C ALA A 183 -19.89 -1.49 5.10
N CYS A 184 -19.07 -2.39 5.66
CA CYS A 184 -18.26 -3.33 4.89
C CYS A 184 -19.17 -4.29 4.11
N ASN A 185 -19.17 -4.19 2.77
CA ASN A 185 -19.89 -5.13 1.90
C ASN A 185 -18.98 -5.56 0.74
N PRO A 186 -18.72 -6.87 0.58
CA PRO A 186 -17.92 -7.40 -0.52
C PRO A 186 -18.42 -7.00 -1.92
N SER A 187 -19.72 -6.77 -2.08
CA SER A 187 -20.36 -6.46 -3.37
C SER A 187 -20.03 -5.05 -3.88
N ASP A 188 -19.51 -4.17 -3.02
CA ASP A 188 -19.16 -2.80 -3.40
C ASP A 188 -17.87 -2.71 -4.21
N VAL A 189 -17.03 -3.74 -4.16
CA VAL A 189 -15.77 -3.83 -4.91
C VAL A 189 -16.08 -4.36 -6.32
N THR A 190 -16.32 -3.44 -7.24
CA THR A 190 -16.58 -3.76 -8.65
C THR A 190 -15.29 -4.11 -9.40
N ASP A 191 -15.34 -5.13 -10.25
CA ASP A 191 -14.25 -5.53 -11.17
C ASP A 191 -12.88 -5.78 -10.52
N ASN A 192 -12.86 -6.17 -9.25
CA ASN A 192 -11.64 -6.33 -8.43
C ASN A 192 -10.76 -5.07 -8.33
N ASP A 193 -11.30 -3.88 -8.62
CA ASP A 193 -10.59 -2.62 -8.45
C ASP A 193 -10.91 -1.97 -7.09
N ILE A 194 -10.21 -2.45 -6.07
CA ILE A 194 -10.28 -1.89 -4.71
C ILE A 194 -9.86 -0.41 -4.68
N LEU A 195 -8.96 0.03 -5.55
CA LEU A 195 -8.54 1.43 -5.60
C LEU A 195 -9.64 2.34 -6.13
N ALA A 196 -10.46 1.88 -7.09
CA ALA A 196 -11.64 2.60 -7.53
C ALA A 196 -12.69 2.72 -6.41
N TYR A 197 -12.89 1.68 -5.60
CA TYR A 197 -13.76 1.74 -4.41
C TYR A 197 -13.32 2.87 -3.47
N TRP A 198 -12.03 2.90 -3.11
CA TRP A 198 -11.48 3.94 -2.23
C TRP A 198 -11.50 5.33 -2.88
N ARG A 199 -11.29 5.42 -4.20
CA ARG A 199 -11.36 6.69 -4.94
C ARG A 199 -12.75 7.33 -4.88
N ARG A 200 -13.82 6.54 -4.87
CA ARG A 200 -15.20 7.06 -4.75
C ARG A 200 -15.52 7.54 -3.33
N ARG A 201 -14.79 7.05 -2.32
CA ARG A 201 -15.07 7.27 -0.90
C ARG A 201 -14.04 8.16 -0.18
N ILE A 202 -13.14 8.82 -0.91
CA ILE A 202 -12.11 9.72 -0.35
C ILE A 202 -12.70 10.76 0.60
N ASN A 203 -13.82 11.39 0.22
CA ASN A 203 -14.46 12.43 1.02
C ASN A 203 -15.20 11.87 2.25
N GLN A 204 -15.58 10.58 2.22
CA GLN A 204 -16.25 9.91 3.33
C GLN A 204 -15.22 9.39 4.35
N TYR A 205 -14.09 8.87 3.85
CA TYR A 205 -13.07 8.21 4.66
C TYR A 205 -11.65 8.77 4.37
N PRO A 206 -11.35 10.02 4.75
CA PRO A 206 -10.07 10.66 4.45
C PRO A 206 -8.86 10.00 5.14
N TRP A 207 -9.00 9.54 6.39
CA TRP A 207 -7.88 8.93 7.12
C TRP A 207 -7.59 7.52 6.61
N LEU A 208 -8.64 6.72 6.36
CA LEU A 208 -8.51 5.39 5.78
C LEU A 208 -7.98 5.45 4.35
N THR A 209 -8.42 6.39 3.52
CA THR A 209 -7.87 6.56 2.16
C THR A 209 -6.37 6.84 2.20
N THR A 210 -5.90 7.60 3.19
CA THR A 210 -4.47 7.86 3.37
C THR A 210 -3.71 6.58 3.72
N ALA A 211 -4.25 5.76 4.62
CA ALA A 211 -3.68 4.46 4.96
C ALA A 211 -3.69 3.48 3.77
N VAL A 212 -4.80 3.43 3.02
CA VAL A 212 -4.95 2.60 1.82
C VAL A 212 -3.85 2.83 0.81
N ARG A 213 -3.49 4.08 0.54
CA ARG A 213 -2.40 4.42 -0.38
C ARG A 213 -1.04 3.90 0.09
N ARG A 214 -0.86 3.70 1.39
CA ARG A 214 0.39 3.20 1.99
C ARG A 214 0.45 1.68 2.01
N PHE A 215 -0.67 1.02 2.34
CA PHE A 215 -0.72 -0.43 2.50
C PHE A 215 -0.99 -1.14 1.18
N LEU A 216 -2.00 -0.72 0.40
CA LEU A 216 -2.43 -1.43 -0.81
C LEU A 216 -1.50 -1.21 -2.02
N CYS A 217 -0.56 -0.28 -1.96
CA CYS A 217 0.43 -0.08 -3.03
C CYS A 217 1.57 -1.09 -2.98
N VAL A 218 1.71 -1.85 -1.90
CA VAL A 218 2.74 -2.88 -1.77
C VAL A 218 2.34 -4.08 -2.62
N PRO A 219 3.18 -4.56 -3.55
CA PRO A 219 2.92 -5.80 -4.26
C PRO A 219 3.09 -7.00 -3.31
N ALA A 220 2.25 -8.03 -3.48
CA ALA A 220 2.35 -9.24 -2.67
C ALA A 220 3.61 -10.08 -2.96
N THR A 221 4.22 -9.92 -4.13
CA THR A 221 5.40 -10.68 -4.56
C THR A 221 6.46 -9.80 -5.20
N SER A 222 7.68 -10.32 -5.28
CA SER A 222 8.79 -9.73 -6.05
C SER A 222 8.66 -9.95 -7.56
N THR A 223 7.62 -10.65 -8.05
CA THR A 223 7.53 -11.08 -9.46
C THR A 223 7.65 -9.91 -10.43
N THR A 224 7.07 -8.75 -10.10
CA THR A 224 7.16 -7.54 -10.93
C THR A 224 8.59 -7.03 -11.02
N ALA A 225 9.31 -6.97 -9.90
CA ALA A 225 10.71 -6.58 -9.88
C ALA A 225 11.58 -7.58 -10.66
N GLU A 226 11.33 -8.89 -10.51
CA GLU A 226 12.02 -9.94 -11.26
C GLU A 226 11.78 -9.84 -12.77
N ARG A 227 10.56 -9.48 -13.20
CA ARG A 227 10.23 -9.22 -14.61
C ARG A 227 11.05 -8.05 -15.16
N VAL A 228 11.11 -6.95 -14.41
CA VAL A 228 11.95 -5.78 -14.74
C VAL A 228 13.42 -6.17 -14.84
N PHE A 229 13.95 -6.93 -13.88
CA PHE A 229 15.34 -7.39 -13.89
C PHE A 229 15.63 -8.36 -15.05
N SER A 230 14.67 -9.19 -15.44
CA SER A 230 14.80 -10.06 -16.62
C SER A 230 14.89 -9.24 -17.91
N ILE A 231 14.04 -8.23 -18.07
CA ILE A 231 14.07 -7.29 -19.22
C ILE A 231 15.38 -6.49 -19.23
N ALA A 232 15.81 -6.00 -18.07
CA ALA A 232 17.08 -5.33 -17.89
C ALA A 232 18.25 -6.24 -18.30
N GLY A 233 18.23 -7.49 -17.83
CA GLY A 233 19.21 -8.52 -18.17
C GLY A 233 19.32 -8.71 -19.67
N LEU A 234 18.20 -8.87 -20.38
CA LEU A 234 18.18 -8.98 -21.85
C LEU A 234 18.71 -7.71 -22.54
N THR A 235 18.38 -6.53 -22.01
CA THR A 235 18.83 -5.24 -22.54
C THR A 235 20.35 -5.09 -22.43
N VAL A 236 20.94 -5.56 -21.33
CA VAL A 236 22.38 -5.50 -21.05
C VAL A 236 23.15 -6.62 -21.77
N THR A 237 22.63 -7.85 -21.83
CA THR A 237 23.37 -9.02 -22.33
C THR A 237 23.26 -9.28 -23.84
N ALA A 238 22.19 -8.89 -24.53
CA ALA A 238 21.92 -9.47 -25.85
C ALA A 238 22.42 -8.66 -27.08
N LYS A 239 22.41 -7.31 -27.07
CA LYS A 239 22.69 -6.51 -28.30
C LYS A 239 23.35 -5.14 -28.11
N ARG A 240 23.63 -4.67 -26.89
CA ARG A 240 24.17 -3.33 -26.62
C ARG A 240 25.16 -3.30 -25.45
N SER A 241 26.25 -4.04 -25.57
CA SER A 241 27.34 -4.16 -24.59
C SER A 241 28.12 -2.85 -24.28
N ARG A 242 27.61 -1.68 -24.70
CA ARG A 242 28.22 -0.35 -24.49
C ARG A 242 27.29 0.65 -23.81
N LEU A 243 26.14 0.24 -23.25
CA LEU A 243 25.33 1.14 -22.44
C LEU A 243 26.03 1.42 -21.11
N HIS A 244 26.14 2.71 -20.75
CA HIS A 244 26.53 3.11 -19.39
C HIS A 244 25.41 2.75 -18.40
N PRO A 245 25.72 2.32 -17.16
CA PRO A 245 24.72 1.98 -16.14
C PRO A 245 23.59 3.01 -16.01
N ASP A 246 23.92 4.30 -15.92
CA ASP A 246 22.91 5.37 -15.81
C ASP A 246 21.89 5.39 -16.96
N ARG A 247 22.31 4.98 -18.17
CA ARG A 247 21.40 4.90 -19.32
C ARG A 247 20.52 3.67 -19.27
N VAL A 248 20.97 2.60 -18.62
CA VAL A 248 20.16 1.38 -18.43
C VAL A 248 18.97 1.71 -17.53
N ASP A 249 19.20 2.41 -16.42
CA ASP A 249 18.15 2.81 -15.49
C ASP A 249 17.10 3.69 -16.16
N ILE A 250 17.53 4.70 -16.93
CA ILE A 250 16.62 5.59 -17.68
C ILE A 250 15.79 4.79 -18.70
N VAL A 251 16.41 3.87 -19.45
CA VAL A 251 15.71 3.08 -20.47
C VAL A 251 14.68 2.15 -19.82
N ILE A 252 15.03 1.49 -18.72
CA ILE A 252 14.11 0.63 -17.97
C ILE A 252 12.96 1.47 -17.41
N PHE A 253 13.25 2.62 -16.81
CA PHE A 253 12.24 3.52 -16.28
C PHE A 253 11.25 3.96 -17.35
N ILE A 254 11.73 4.41 -18.52
CA ILE A 254 10.88 4.81 -19.64
C ILE A 254 10.09 3.61 -20.18
N HIS A 255 10.68 2.42 -20.25
CA HIS A 255 9.99 1.22 -20.72
C HIS A 255 8.81 0.87 -19.81
N GLU A 256 9.04 0.78 -18.49
CA GLU A 256 7.99 0.41 -17.53
C GLU A 256 6.92 1.50 -17.37
N ASN A 257 7.29 2.77 -17.54
CA ASN A 257 6.39 3.91 -17.40
C ASN A 257 5.96 4.51 -18.74
N TYR A 258 6.08 3.76 -19.83
CA TYR A 258 5.96 4.29 -21.19
C TYR A 258 4.67 5.07 -21.42
N GLU A 259 3.52 4.55 -21.00
CA GLU A 259 2.23 5.22 -21.16
C GLU A 259 2.16 6.54 -20.37
N VAL A 260 2.71 6.57 -19.16
CA VAL A 260 2.77 7.77 -18.32
C VAL A 260 3.67 8.82 -18.97
N CYS A 261 4.88 8.43 -19.37
CA CYS A 261 5.81 9.30 -20.07
C CYS A 261 5.20 9.83 -21.37
N ARG A 262 4.59 8.94 -22.16
CA ARG A 262 3.93 9.30 -23.42
C ARG A 262 2.84 10.34 -23.20
N ASN A 263 1.96 10.15 -22.22
CA ASN A 263 0.87 11.09 -21.95
C ASN A 263 1.39 12.45 -21.47
N LEU A 264 2.47 12.47 -20.68
CA LEU A 264 3.11 13.72 -20.23
C LEU A 264 3.74 14.49 -21.40
N PHE A 265 4.40 13.81 -22.34
CA PHE A 265 5.12 14.44 -23.45
C PHE A 265 4.29 14.65 -24.71
N ALA A 266 3.15 13.96 -24.87
CA ALA A 266 2.22 14.15 -25.98
C ALA A 266 1.16 15.25 -25.73
N SER A 267 1.12 15.80 -24.51
CA SER A 267 0.20 16.89 -24.12
C SER A 267 0.82 18.29 -24.26
N ASN A 268 2.01 18.40 -24.85
CA ASN A 268 2.67 19.64 -25.28
C ASN A 268 2.73 19.70 -26.81
#